data_AF-A0A2V8VGH9-F1
#
_entry.id   AF-A0A2V8VGH9-F1
#
_cell.length_a   1.000
_cell.length_b   1.000
_cell.length_c   1.000
_cell.angle_alpha   90.00
_cell.angle_beta   90.00
_cell.angle_gamma   90.00
#
_symmetry.space_group_name_H-M   'P 1'
#
loop_
_entity.id
_entity.type
_entity.pdbx_description
1 polymer ?
#
loop_
_entity_poly.entity_id
_entity_poly.type
_entity_poly.pdbx_seq_one_letter_code
_entity_poly.pdbx_strand_id
1 'polypeptide(L)'
;MSSILPAQGIAREYLKGFQLDLLSAPGNSGGPIFCPTTGKVFGVLRGGPVDPKGSPILGLTIAEPVYPAFDQGLIEKLLSQST
;
A
#
# COMPACT_ATOMS: atom_id res chain seq x y z
N MET A 1 0.87 14.36 -2.48
CA MET A 1 0.90 13.29 -3.49
C MET A 1 1.30 12.03 -2.76
N SER A 2 0.63 10.89 -2.95
CA SER A 2 0.93 9.65 -2.23
C SER A 2 1.40 8.60 -3.23
N SER A 3 2.52 7.93 -2.96
CA SER A 3 3.09 6.88 -3.80
C SER A 3 3.50 5.69 -2.95
N ILE A 4 3.47 4.49 -3.55
CA ILE A 4 3.99 3.27 -2.97
C ILE A 4 5.27 2.95 -3.74
N LEU A 5 6.40 2.99 -3.04
CA LEU A 5 7.73 2.86 -3.63
C LEU A 5 8.43 1.63 -3.04
N PRO A 6 9.17 0.86 -3.85
CA PRO A 6 10.02 -0.19 -3.32
C PRO A 6 11.11 0.42 -2.44
N ALA A 7 11.46 -0.29 -1.37
CA ALA A 7 12.69 0.01 -0.65
C ALA A 7 13.89 -0.18 -1.60
N GLN A 8 14.95 0.58 -1.36
CA GLN A 8 16.16 0.53 -2.19
C GLN A 8 16.70 -0.91 -2.28
N GLY A 9 16.94 -1.38 -3.51
CA GLY A 9 17.44 -2.73 -3.77
C GLY A 9 16.39 -3.84 -3.80
N ILE A 10 15.10 -3.54 -3.59
CA ILE A 10 14.02 -4.52 -3.69
C ILE A 10 13.43 -4.51 -5.09
N ALA A 11 13.41 -5.70 -5.72
CA ALA A 11 12.86 -5.88 -7.06
C ALA A 11 11.33 -5.72 -7.06
N ARG A 12 10.78 -5.11 -8.12
CA ARG A 12 9.37 -4.71 -8.21
C ARG A 12 8.41 -5.89 -8.18
N GLU A 13 8.83 -7.05 -8.66
CA GLU A 13 8.05 -8.29 -8.62
C GLU A 13 7.65 -8.69 -7.20
N TYR A 14 8.39 -8.23 -6.18
CA TYR A 14 8.11 -8.48 -4.77
C TYR A 14 7.16 -7.46 -4.14
N LEU A 15 6.86 -6.34 -4.80
CA LEU A 15 5.83 -5.38 -4.40
C LEU A 15 4.44 -5.92 -4.77
N LYS A 16 3.93 -6.84 -3.94
CA LYS A 16 2.56 -7.36 -4.06
C LYS A 16 1.55 -6.59 -3.20
N GLY A 17 2.03 -5.77 -2.27
CA GLY A 17 1.20 -4.96 -1.38
C GLY A 17 2.06 -4.09 -0.48
N PHE A 18 1.40 -3.35 0.42
CA PHE A 18 2.05 -2.58 1.47
C PHE A 18 1.38 -2.86 2.81
N GLN A 19 2.14 -2.76 3.90
CA GLN A 19 1.63 -2.96 5.25
C GLN A 19 1.24 -1.62 5.84
N LEU A 20 0.08 -1.58 6.49
CA LEU A 20 -0.34 -0.46 7.31
C LEU A 20 -0.35 -0.89 8.77
N ASP A 21 0.15 -0.02 9.63
CA ASP A 21 -0.04 -0.13 11.08
C ASP A 21 -1.43 0.40 11.42
N LEU A 22 -2.42 -0.48 11.28
CA LEU A 22 -3.84 -0.19 11.53
C LEU A 22 -4.45 -1.38 12.26
N LEU A 23 -5.30 -1.09 13.25
CA LEU A 23 -6.15 -2.08 13.90
C LEU A 23 -7.12 -2.70 12.87
N SER A 24 -6.78 -3.90 12.41
CA SER A 24 -7.65 -4.71 11.56
C SER A 24 -8.82 -5.24 12.40
N ALA A 25 -10.05 -4.91 12.02
CA ALA A 25 -11.25 -5.58 12.53
C ALA A 25 -11.73 -6.60 11.48
N PRO A 26 -12.28 -7.75 11.92
CA PRO A 26 -12.94 -8.69 11.01
C PRO A 26 -13.99 -7.96 10.16
N GLY A 27 -13.96 -8.17 8.83
CA GLY A 27 -14.89 -7.53 7.89
C GLY A 27 -14.36 -6.27 7.20
N ASN A 28 -13.16 -5.80 7.51
CA ASN A 28 -12.59 -4.61 6.86
C ASN A 28 -11.99 -4.88 5.45
N SER A 29 -11.90 -6.14 5.03
CA SER A 29 -11.44 -6.50 3.68
C SER A 29 -12.31 -5.85 2.60
N GLY A 30 -11.67 -5.28 1.58
CA GLY A 30 -12.36 -4.52 0.53
C GLY A 30 -12.58 -3.04 0.87
N GLY A 31 -12.29 -2.61 2.10
CA GLY A 31 -12.35 -1.21 2.49
C GLY A 31 -11.30 -0.36 1.75
N PRO A 32 -11.65 0.86 1.30
CA PRO A 32 -10.71 1.75 0.64
C PRO A 32 -9.74 2.37 1.64
N ILE A 33 -8.48 2.49 1.24
CA ILE A 33 -7.48 3.28 1.95
C ILE A 33 -7.35 4.60 1.22
N PHE A 34 -7.62 5.69 1.92
CA PHE A 34 -7.65 7.02 1.33
C PHE A 34 -6.96 8.06 2.20
N CYS A 35 -6.52 9.15 1.57
CA CYS A 35 -5.96 10.30 2.26
C CYS A 35 -7.12 11.19 2.75
N PRO A 36 -7.31 11.39 4.07
CA PRO A 36 -8.45 12.13 4.59
C PRO A 36 -8.49 13.59 4.12
N THR A 37 -7.31 14.20 3.89
CA THR A 37 -7.21 15.57 3.41
C THR A 37 -7.61 15.74 1.95
N THR A 38 -7.42 14.72 1.11
CA THR A 38 -7.63 14.83 -0.35
C THR A 38 -8.76 13.95 -0.89
N GLY A 39 -9.28 13.03 -0.08
CA GLY A 39 -10.24 12.01 -0.49
C GLY A 39 -9.70 10.95 -1.46
N LYS A 40 -8.42 11.03 -1.87
CA LYS A 40 -7.85 10.10 -2.85
C LYS A 40 -7.65 8.72 -2.25
N VAL A 41 -8.22 7.70 -2.90
CA VAL A 41 -8.00 6.29 -2.60
C VAL A 41 -6.68 5.85 -3.22
N PHE A 42 -5.81 5.19 -2.46
CA PHE A 42 -4.52 4.69 -2.95
C PHE A 42 -4.27 3.21 -2.64
N GLY A 43 -5.16 2.56 -1.88
CA GLY A 43 -5.15 1.11 -1.71
C GLY A 43 -6.51 0.52 -1.38
N VAL A 44 -6.59 -0.81 -1.39
CA VAL A 44 -7.73 -1.59 -0.90
C VAL A 44 -7.20 -2.58 0.15
N LEU A 45 -7.88 -2.64 1.31
CA LEU A 45 -7.52 -3.58 2.37
C LEU A 45 -7.74 -5.03 1.90
N ARG A 46 -6.73 -5.87 2.09
CA ARG A 46 -6.70 -7.25 1.60
C ARG A 46 -6.45 -8.25 2.74
N GLY A 47 -7.12 -8.00 3.87
CA GLY A 47 -6.93 -8.77 5.10
C GLY A 47 -5.57 -8.50 5.76
N GLY A 48 -5.17 -9.38 6.66
CA GLY A 48 -3.88 -9.32 7.37
C GLY A 48 -3.13 -10.66 7.28
N PRO A 49 -1.85 -10.71 7.64
CA PRO A 49 -1.14 -11.97 7.75
C PRO A 49 -1.83 -12.89 8.76
N VAL A 50 -1.80 -14.18 8.50
CA VAL A 50 -2.29 -15.20 9.42
C VAL A 50 -1.12 -15.87 10.13
N ASP A 51 -1.33 -16.30 11.37
CA ASP A 51 -0.39 -17.14 12.09
C ASP A 51 -0.31 -18.54 11.45
N PRO A 52 0.64 -19.41 11.87
CA PRO A 52 0.75 -20.77 11.34
C PRO A 52 -0.49 -21.66 11.54
N LYS A 53 -1.45 -21.24 12.39
CA LYS A 53 -2.71 -21.94 12.64
C LYS A 53 -3.86 -21.38 11.77
N GLY A 54 -3.59 -20.37 10.93
CA GLY A 54 -4.57 -19.71 10.08
C GLY A 54 -5.36 -18.59 10.77
N SER A 55 -5.00 -18.21 12.00
CA SER A 55 -5.68 -17.12 12.73
C SER A 55 -5.13 -15.77 12.28
N PRO A 56 -5.98 -14.75 12.03
CA PRO A 56 -5.51 -13.41 11.68
C PRO A 56 -4.62 -12.81 12.79
N ILE A 57 -3.48 -12.28 12.40
CA ILE A 57 -2.63 -11.50 13.31
C ILE A 57 -3.21 -10.09 13.40
N LEU A 58 -3.75 -9.74 14.57
CA LEU A 58 -4.37 -8.44 14.81
C LEU A 58 -3.34 -7.31 14.76
N GLY A 59 -3.78 -6.13 14.31
CA GLY A 59 -2.94 -4.93 14.19
C GLY A 59 -2.07 -4.87 12.94
N LEU A 60 -2.00 -5.96 12.15
CA LEU A 60 -1.33 -5.97 10.86
C LEU A 60 -2.35 -6.09 9.74
N THR A 61 -2.41 -5.08 8.86
CA THR A 61 -3.25 -5.13 7.66
C THR A 61 -2.40 -4.94 6.42
N ILE A 62 -2.69 -5.73 5.40
CA ILE A 62 -2.08 -5.66 4.09
C ILE A 62 -3.04 -4.96 3.14
N ALA A 63 -2.48 -4.15 2.26
CA ALA A 63 -3.22 -3.42 1.26
C ALA A 63 -2.65 -3.67 -0.13
N GLU A 64 -3.55 -3.76 -1.10
CA GLU A 64 -3.16 -3.75 -2.51
C GLU A 64 -3.21 -2.33 -3.06
N PRO A 65 -2.20 -1.91 -3.83
CA PRO A 65 -2.19 -0.61 -4.47
C PRO A 65 -3.28 -0.53 -5.56
N VAL A 66 -4.03 0.57 -5.60
CA VAL A 66 -4.95 0.85 -6.73
C VAL A 66 -4.21 1.47 -7.93
N TYR A 67 -3.06 2.07 -7.66
CA TYR A 67 -2.22 2.70 -8.67
C TYR A 67 -0.98 1.85 -8.97
N PRO A 68 -0.41 1.96 -10.18
CA PRO A 68 0.85 1.29 -10.50
C PRO A 68 1.97 1.69 -9.54
N ALA A 69 2.80 0.73 -9.14
CA ALA A 69 4.09 1.06 -8.53
C ALA A 69 4.97 1.76 -9.58
N PHE A 70 5.70 2.79 -9.14
CA PHE A 70 6.61 3.55 -9.99
C PHE A 70 8.05 3.36 -9.55
N ASP A 71 8.98 3.52 -10.48
CA ASP A 71 10.40 3.47 -10.18
C ASP A 71 10.79 4.65 -9.28
N GLN A 72 11.76 4.41 -8.39
CA GLN A 72 12.35 5.45 -7.57
C GLN A 72 12.95 6.54 -8.47
N GLY A 73 12.69 7.81 -8.18
CA GLY A 73 13.17 8.93 -9.00
C GLY A 73 12.26 9.32 -10.18
N LEU A 74 11.24 8.51 -10.52
CA LEU A 74 10.35 8.82 -11.65
C LEU A 74 9.53 10.09 -11.41
N ILE A 75 9.03 10.29 -10.18
CA ILE A 75 8.23 11.46 -9.84
C ILE A 75 9.08 12.72 -9.97
N GLU A 76 10.30 12.69 -9.41
CA GLU A 76 11.27 13.78 -9.49
C GLU A 76 11.62 14.10 -10.95
N LYS A 77 11.83 13.06 -11.78
CA LYS A 77 12.07 13.21 -13.21
C LYS A 77 10.89 13.87 -13.93
N LEU A 78 9.65 13.43 -13.68
CA LEU A 78 8.45 14.01 -14.30
C LEU A 78 8.23 15.48 -13.87
N LEU A 79 8.51 15.80 -12.60
CA LEU A 79 8.41 17.17 -12.10
C LEU A 79 9.47 18.08 -12.72
N SER A 80 10.70 17.58 -12.92
CA SER A 80 11.79 18.33 -13.58
C SER A 80 11.53 18.65 -15.06
N GLN A 81 10.62 17.91 -15.70
CA GLN A 81 10.22 18.09 -17.09
C GLN A 81 8.99 19.00 -17.27
N SER A 82 8.33 19.38 -16.16
CA SER A 82 7.13 20.25 -16.18
C SER A 82 7.45 21.74 -15.98
N THR A 83 8.72 22.09 -15.92
CA THR A 83 9.28 23.47 -15.95
C THR A 83 9.98 23.70 -17.27
#